data_AF-A0A6M8NGI1-F1
#
_entry.id   AF-A0A6M8NGI1-F1
#
_cell.length_a   1.000
_cell.length_b   1.000
_cell.length_c   1.000
_cell.angle_alpha   90.00
_cell.angle_beta   90.00
_cell.angle_gamma   90.00
#
_symmetry.space_group_name_H-M   'P 1'
#
loop_
_entity.id
_entity.type
_entity.pdbx_description
1 polymer ?
#
loop_
_entity_poly.entity_id
_entity_poly.type
_entity_poly.pdbx_seq_one_letter_code
_entity_poly.pdbx_strand_id
1 'polypeptide(L)' 'MSKNKLMEFMQKEIPSKKSKIEILQNKKEEILKLHNTGYAVQQIVNYLKITYQLITSRQTVSKFIKEELKK' A
#
# COMPACT_ATOMS: atom_id res chain seq x y z
N MET A 1 -18.07 -6.97 -27.00
CA MET A 1 -17.86 -7.40 -25.61
C MET A 1 -19.05 -6.93 -24.77
N SER A 2 -19.73 -7.85 -24.08
CA SER A 2 -20.97 -7.58 -23.36
C SER A 2 -20.73 -6.62 -22.17
N LYS A 3 -21.51 -5.55 -22.08
CA LYS A 3 -21.55 -4.58 -20.96
C LYS A 3 -21.64 -5.27 -19.58
N ASN A 4 -22.13 -6.50 -19.53
CA ASN A 4 -22.32 -7.27 -18.29
C ASN A 4 -21.00 -7.66 -17.62
N LYS A 5 -19.95 -8.01 -18.39
CA LYS A 5 -18.63 -8.35 -17.80
C LYS A 5 -17.95 -7.15 -17.14
N LEU A 6 -18.14 -5.96 -17.70
CA LEU A 6 -17.59 -4.72 -17.13
C LEU A 6 -18.30 -4.36 -15.82
N MET A 7 -19.62 -4.51 -15.78
CA MET A 7 -20.42 -4.27 -14.56
C MET A 7 -20.07 -5.26 -13.45
N GLU A 8 -19.90 -6.55 -13.78
CA GLU A 8 -19.44 -7.57 -12.82
C GLU A 8 -18.05 -7.26 -12.26
N PHE A 9 -17.13 -6.78 -13.10
CA PHE A 9 -15.80 -6.35 -12.67
C PHE A 9 -15.87 -5.14 -11.74
N MET A 10 -16.64 -4.11 -12.10
CA MET A 10 -16.79 -2.90 -11.28
C MET A 10 -17.49 -3.16 -9.94
N GLN A 11 -18.43 -4.11 -9.88
CA GLN A 11 -19.09 -4.51 -8.63
C GLN A 11 -18.18 -5.34 -7.71
N LYS A 12 -17.34 -6.21 -8.30
CA LYS A 12 -16.36 -7.01 -7.53
C LYS A 12 -15.14 -6.18 -7.08
N GLU A 13 -14.76 -5.18 -7.87
CA GLU A 13 -13.62 -4.29 -7.60
C GLU A 13 -14.06 -2.89 -7.15
N ILE A 14 -15.19 -2.73 -6.44
CA ILE A 14 -15.44 -1.47 -5.74
C ILE A 14 -14.28 -1.32 -4.74
N PRO A 15 -13.32 -0.40 -4.97
CA PRO A 15 -12.23 -0.22 -4.04
C PRO A 15 -12.89 0.28 -2.77
N SER A 16 -12.79 -0.51 -1.69
CA SER A 16 -13.09 -0.02 -0.35
C SER A 16 -12.54 1.40 -0.27
N LYS A 17 -13.42 2.38 0.00
CA LYS A 17 -13.23 3.82 -0.18
C LYS A 17 -12.02 4.42 0.56
N LYS A 18 -11.26 3.58 1.29
CA LYS A 18 -9.99 3.91 1.93
C LYS A 18 -8.90 4.06 0.88
N SER A 19 -8.37 5.26 0.75
CA SER A 19 -7.24 5.53 -0.13
C SER A 19 -6.06 4.64 0.28
N LYS A 20 -5.28 4.11 -0.67
CA LYS A 20 -4.04 3.37 -0.36
C LYS A 20 -3.13 4.13 0.60
N ILE A 21 -3.17 5.47 0.52
CA ILE A 21 -2.45 6.39 1.41
C ILE A 21 -2.94 6.28 2.85
N GLU A 22 -4.25 6.18 3.06
CA GLU A 22 -4.86 6.04 4.38
C GLU A 22 -4.48 4.70 5.04
N ILE A 23 -4.38 3.63 4.24
CA ILE A 23 -3.89 2.33 4.73
C ILE A 23 -2.40 2.42 5.11
N LEU A 24 -1.58 3.10 4.30
CA LEU A 24 -0.17 3.35 4.63
C LEU A 24 -0.02 4.21 5.89
N GLN A 25 -0.87 5.22 6.09
CA GLN A 25 -0.89 6.05 7.30
C GLN A 25 -1.25 5.23 8.54
N ASN A 26 -2.25 4.35 8.46
CA ASN A 26 -2.59 3.44 9.55
C ASN A 26 -1.45 2.48 9.92
N LYS A 27 -0.48 2.28 9.03
CA LYS A 27 0.69 1.43 9.22
C LYS A 27 2.00 2.21 9.28
N LYS A 28 1.93 3.54 9.46
CA LYS A 28 3.08 4.44 9.45
C LYS A 28 4.17 3.99 10.41
N GLU A 29 3.84 3.78 11.69
CA GLU A 29 4.82 3.47 12.73
C GLU A 29 5.57 2.17 12.43
N GLU A 30 4.87 1.16 11.93
CA GLU A 30 5.43 -0.14 11.59
C GLU A 30 6.34 -0.07 10.37
N ILE A 31 5.92 0.66 9.33
CA ILE A 31 6.72 0.92 8.12
C ILE A 31 8.01 1.66 8.49
N LEU A 32 7.93 2.70 9.32
CA LEU A 32 9.09 3.48 9.75
C LEU A 32 10.01 2.68 10.67
N LYS A 33 9.46 1.85 11.56
CA LYS A 33 10.25 0.96 12.42
C LYS A 33 11.06 -0.05 11.60
N LEU A 34 10.46 -0.66 10.58
CA LEU A 34 11.15 -1.55 9.66
C LEU A 34 12.26 -0.80 8.88
N HIS A 35 11.97 0.40 8.39
CA HIS A 35 12.98 1.22 7.73
C HIS A 35 14.16 1.57 8.65
N ASN A 36 13.87 2.00 9.89
CA ASN A 36 14.89 2.40 10.87
C ASN A 36 15.70 1.21 11.40
N THR A 37 15.16 0.00 11.35
CA THR A 37 15.90 -1.24 11.66
C THR A 37 16.75 -1.74 10.49
N GLY A 38 16.75 -1.04 9.36
CA GLY A 38 17.62 -1.32 8.22
C GLY A 38 17.01 -2.20 7.14
N TYR A 39 15.70 -2.50 7.19
CA TYR A 39 15.05 -3.26 6.12
C TYR A 39 14.99 -2.43 4.83
N ALA A 40 15.33 -3.08 3.72
CA ALA A 40 15.23 -2.46 2.41
C ALA A 40 13.75 -2.20 2.06
N VAL A 41 13.47 -1.12 1.31
CA VAL A 41 12.11 -0.77 0.88
C VAL A 41 11.41 -1.93 0.17
N GLN A 42 12.13 -2.76 -0.59
CA GLN A 42 11.58 -3.95 -1.24
C GLN A 42 11.08 -5.00 -0.23
N GLN A 43 11.80 -5.19 0.89
CA GLN A 43 11.38 -6.11 1.95
C GLN A 43 10.14 -5.57 2.67
N ILE A 44 10.09 -4.25 2.90
CA ILE A 44 8.91 -3.58 3.48
C ILE A 44 7.68 -3.75 2.58
N VAL A 45 7.83 -3.58 1.26
CA VAL A 45 6.74 -3.83 0.30
C VAL A 45 6.27 -5.29 0.35
N ASN A 46 7.20 -6.24 0.37
CA ASN A 46 6.85 -7.66 0.45
C ASN A 46 6.12 -7.98 1.75
N TYR A 47 6.56 -7.42 2.87
CA TYR A 47 5.91 -7.53 4.17
C TYR A 47 4.48 -6.98 4.11
N LEU A 48 4.28 -5.78 3.57
CA LEU A 48 2.95 -5.18 3.43
C LEU A 48 2.02 -6.04 2.55
N LYS A 49 2.57 -6.64 1.48
CA LYS A 49 1.83 -7.55 0.61
C LYS A 49 1.44 -8.85 1.29
N ILE A 50 2.37 -9.48 2.03
CA ILE A 50 2.15 -10.79 2.65
C ILE A 50 1.24 -10.65 3.88
N THR A 51 1.54 -9.70 4.75
CA THR A 51 0.87 -9.56 6.05
C THR A 51 -0.49 -8.88 5.94
N TYR A 52 -0.62 -7.89 5.05
CA TYR A 52 -1.81 -7.04 4.97
C TYR A 52 -2.53 -7.11 3.61
N GLN A 53 -2.07 -7.96 2.69
CA GLN A 53 -2.57 -8.00 1.30
C GLN A 53 -2.52 -6.63 0.62
N LEU A 54 -1.66 -5.72 1.11
CA LEU A 54 -1.57 -4.35 0.63
C LEU A 54 -0.67 -4.31 -0.61
N ILE A 55 -1.28 -4.30 -1.78
CA ILE A 55 -0.56 -4.18 -3.05
C ILE A 55 -0.15 -2.73 -3.27
N THR A 56 1.10 -2.43 -2.93
CA THR A 56 1.74 -1.13 -3.11
C THR A 56 3.06 -1.27 -3.88
N SER A 57 3.49 -0.18 -4.52
CA SER A 57 4.76 -0.17 -5.25
C SER A 57 5.92 0.25 -4.34
N ARG A 58 7.13 -0.18 -4.68
CA ARG A 58 8.37 0.29 -4.03
C ARG A 58 8.49 1.82 -4.06
N GLN A 59 8.11 2.45 -5.16
CA GLN A 59 8.17 3.90 -5.30
C GLN A 59 7.23 4.59 -4.33
N THR A 60 6.01 4.07 -4.16
CA THR A 60 5.01 4.58 -3.22
C THR A 60 5.52 4.51 -1.79
N VAL A 61 6.05 3.36 -1.37
CA VAL A 61 6.59 3.19 -0.01
C VAL A 61 7.82 4.06 0.21
N SER A 62 8.71 4.15 -0.79
CA SER A 62 9.89 5.02 -0.71
C SER A 62 9.52 6.50 -0.58
N LYS A 63 8.56 6.96 -1.37
CA LYS A 63 8.06 8.34 -1.29
C LYS A 63 7.40 8.61 0.07
N PHE A 64 6.54 7.70 0.53
CA PHE A 64 5.88 7.80 1.83
C PHE A 64 6.89 7.93 2.98
N ILE A 65 7.89 7.04 3.04
CA ILE A 65 8.95 7.12 4.08
C ILE A 65 9.69 8.46 4.01
N LYS A 66 10.05 8.93 2.81
CA LYS A 66 10.75 10.22 2.64
C LYS A 66 9.90 11.41 3.08
N GLU A 67 8.59 11.38 2.82
CA GLU A 67 7.67 12.45 3.23
C GLU A 67 7.49 12.47 4.75
N GLU A 68 7.41 11.31 5.38
CA GLU A 68 7.26 11.20 6.84
C GLU A 68 8.55 11.54 7.61
N LEU A 69 9.74 11.31 7.03
CA LEU A 69 11.02 11.70 7.65
C LEU A 69 11.35 13.20 7.51
N LYS A 70 10.67 13.91 6.60
CA LYS A 70 10.83 15.37 6.42
C LYS A 70 9.91 16.19 7.32
N LYS A 71 8.96 15.53 7.98
CA LYS A 71 7.95 16.12 8.86
C LYS A 71 8.47 16.15 10.29
#